data_AF-A0A950GHM2-F1
#
_entry.id   AF-A0A950GHM2-F1
#
_cell.length_a   1.000
_cell.length_b   1.000
_cell.length_c   1.000
_cell.angle_alpha   90.00
_cell.angle_beta   90.00
_cell.angle_gamma   90.00
#
_symmetry.space_group_name_H-M   'P 1'
#
loop_
_entity.id
_entity.type
_entity.pdbx_description
1 polymer ?
#
loop_
_entity_poly.entity_id
_entity_poly.type
_entity_poly.pdbx_seq_one_letter_code
_entity_poly.pdbx_strand_id
1 'polypeptide(L)' 'MFGESAFLAKLDAIAGFILADIVEFPLVSVFKIPTEFVKRWYANRELNAAAKISRIGFHARLAPQLPNE' A
#
# COMPACT_ATOMS: atom_id res chain seq x y z
N MET A 1 14.78 14.90 -1.91
CA MET A 1 13.57 15.01 -2.76
C MET A 1 13.05 13.60 -3.03
N PHE A 2 11.73 13.38 -3.04
CA PHE A 2 11.17 12.08 -3.41
C PHE A 2 11.35 11.87 -4.92
N GLY A 3 11.99 10.76 -5.32
CA GLY A 3 12.26 10.43 -6.72
C GLY A 3 11.09 9.65 -7.32
N GLU A 4 10.03 10.37 -7.70
CA GLU A 4 8.77 9.79 -8.19
C GLU A 4 8.94 8.83 -9.37
N SER A 5 9.77 9.19 -10.36
CA SER A 5 10.06 8.31 -11.51
C SER A 5 10.73 7.00 -11.09
N ALA A 6 11.71 7.06 -10.18
CA ALA A 6 12.37 5.88 -9.65
C ALA A 6 11.43 5.02 -8.77
N PHE A 7 10.48 5.66 -8.07
CA PHE A 7 9.44 4.95 -7.33
C PHE A 7 8.51 4.18 -8.27
N LEU A 8 7.99 4.83 -9.31
CA LEU A 8 7.12 4.18 -10.30
C LEU A 8 7.84 3.04 -11.03
N ALA A 9 9.10 3.23 -11.43
CA ALA A 9 9.91 2.19 -12.06
C ALA A 9 10.11 0.96 -11.15
N LYS A 10 10.25 1.15 -9.83
CA LYS A 10 10.33 0.04 -8.87
C LYS A 10 9.00 -0.70 -8.75
N LEU A 11 7.88 0.03 -8.78
CA LEU A 11 6.56 -0.57 -8.78
C LEU A 11 6.36 -1.44 -10.03
N ASP A 12 6.77 -0.98 -11.21
CA ASP A 12 6.69 -1.76 -12.46
C ASP A 12 7.46 -3.08 -12.42
N ALA A 13 8.48 -3.20 -11.57
CA ALA A 13 9.34 -4.38 -11.48
C ALA A 13 8.80 -5.49 -10.55
N ILE A 14 7.68 -5.26 -9.84
CA ILE A 14 7.13 -6.20 -8.85
C ILE A 14 5.63 -6.40 -9.04
N ALA A 15 5.13 -7.59 -8.68
CA ALA A 15 3.70 -7.90 -8.75
C ALA A 15 2.89 -7.28 -7.60
N GLY A 16 3.51 -7.05 -6.45
CA GLY A 16 2.85 -6.47 -5.30
C GLY A 16 3.66 -6.56 -4.02
N PHE A 17 2.99 -6.27 -2.92
CA PHE A 17 3.54 -6.23 -1.56
C PHE A 17 2.75 -7.17 -0.65
N ILE A 18 3.41 -7.63 0.41
CA ILE A 18 2.76 -8.22 1.58
C ILE A 18 2.90 -7.21 2.73
N LEU A 19 1.78 -6.82 3.32
CA LEU A 19 1.74 -5.94 4.48
C LEU A 19 1.20 -6.74 5.67
N ALA A 20 2.00 -6.84 6.74
CA ALA A 20 1.62 -7.53 7.96
C ALA A 20 1.49 -6.51 9.10
N ASP A 21 0.33 -6.50 9.76
CA ASP A 21 0.06 -5.61 10.89
C ASP A 21 0.46 -6.24 12.22
N ILE A 22 1.75 -6.19 12.53
CA ILE A 22 2.34 -6.85 13.71
C ILE A 22 1.83 -6.30 15.05
N VAL A 23 1.14 -5.16 15.06
CA VAL A 23 0.54 -4.58 16.28
C VAL A 23 -0.64 -5.44 16.77
N GLU A 24 -1.22 -6.28 15.91
CA GLU A 24 -2.35 -7.16 16.24
C GLU A 24 -1.92 -8.50 16.86
N PHE A 25 -0.62 -8.66 17.16
CA PHE A 25 -0.10 -9.88 17.80
C PHE A 25 -0.95 -10.29 19.03
N PRO A 26 -1.31 -11.59 19.17
CA PRO A 26 -0.77 -12.73 18.43
C PRO A 26 -1.43 -13.03 17.08
N LEU A 27 -2.57 -12.41 16.76
CA LEU A 27 -3.31 -12.68 15.53
C LEU A 27 -3.06 -11.55 14.52
N VAL A 28 -2.07 -11.74 13.65
CA VAL A 28 -1.61 -10.72 12.71
C VAL A 28 -2.44 -10.76 11.42
N SER A 29 -3.09 -9.66 11.07
CA SER A 29 -3.66 -9.47 9.74
C SER A 29 -2.55 -9.32 8.69
N VAL A 30 -2.69 -10.06 7.58
CA VAL A 30 -1.77 -10.01 6.44
C VAL A 30 -2.56 -9.63 5.19
N PHE A 31 -2.08 -8.61 4.48
CA PHE A 31 -2.68 -8.07 3.28
C PHE A 31 -1.76 -8.29 2.09
N LYS A 32 -2.31 -8.84 1.01
CA LYS A 32 -1.66 -8.90 -0.30
C LYS A 32 -2.09 -7.67 -1.10
N ILE A 33 -1.13 -6.84 -1.46
CA ILE A 33 -1.37 -5.54 -2.11
C ILE A 33 -0.78 -5.60 -3.52
N PRO A 34 -1.60 -5.79 -4.57
CA PRO A 34 -1.11 -5.72 -5.94
C PRO A 34 -0.53 -4.34 -6.26
N THR A 35 0.47 -4.31 -7.12
CA THR A 35 1.15 -3.06 -7.50
C THR A 35 0.18 -2.04 -8.10
N GLU A 36 -0.83 -2.45 -8.88
CA GLU A 36 -1.78 -1.49 -9.45
C GLU A 36 -2.52 -0.66 -8.39
N PHE A 37 -2.79 -1.24 -7.21
CA PHE A 37 -3.42 -0.52 -6.10
C PHE A 37 -2.50 0.54 -5.53
N VAL A 38 -1.21 0.23 -5.34
CA VAL A 38 -0.23 1.21 -4.83
C VAL A 38 -0.09 2.39 -5.80
N LYS A 39 -0.02 2.12 -7.11
CA LYS A 39 0.02 3.17 -8.14
C LYS A 39 -1.23 4.03 -8.11
N ARG A 40 -2.41 3.40 -8.02
CA ARG A 40 -3.70 4.10 -7.97
C ARG A 40 -3.80 4.99 -6.72
N TRP A 41 -3.48 4.46 -5.54
CA TRP A 41 -3.53 5.21 -4.30
C TRP A 41 -2.54 6.38 -4.29
N TYR A 42 -1.37 6.22 -4.89
CA TYR A 42 -0.42 7.31 -5.06
C TYR A 42 -0.96 8.39 -6.02
N ALA A 43 -1.45 8.00 -7.20
CA ALA A 43 -2.00 8.93 -8.19
C ALA A 43 -3.22 9.71 -7.67
N ASN A 44 -4.05 9.07 -6.86
CA ASN A 44 -5.24 9.68 -6.24
C ASN A 44 -4.94 10.50 -4.98
N ARG A 45 -3.66 10.63 -4.57
CA ARG A 45 -3.24 11.28 -3.32
C ARG A 45 -3.83 10.64 -2.06
N GLU A 46 -4.17 9.36 -2.13
CA GLU A 46 -4.60 8.57 -0.97
C GLU A 46 -3.40 8.18 -0.09
N LEU A 47 -2.20 8.11 -0.69
CA LEU A 47 -0.90 8.16 -0.04
C LEU A 47 -0.36 9.61 -0.04
N ASN A 48 0.44 9.96 0.96
CA ASN A 48 1.09 11.27 0.98
C ASN A 48 2.21 11.40 -0.06
N ALA A 49 2.80 12.59 -0.20
CA ALA A 49 3.89 12.88 -1.14
C ALA A 49 5.17 12.02 -0.94
N ALA A 50 5.28 11.30 0.17
CA ALA A 50 6.36 10.35 0.43
C ALA A 50 5.90 8.88 0.26
N ALA A 51 4.76 8.64 -0.39
CA ALA A 51 4.12 7.35 -0.56
C ALA A 51 3.83 6.61 0.77
N LYS A 52 3.40 7.35 1.81
CA LYS A 52 3.05 6.80 3.13
C LYS A 52 1.59 6.99 3.47
N ILE A 53 1.10 6.12 4.35
CA ILE A 53 -0.22 6.19 4.99
C ILE A 53 -0.12 5.75 6.46
N SER A 54 -1.01 6.24 7.32
CA SER A 54 -1.13 5.75 8.70
C SER A 54 -1.85 4.39 8.75
N ARG A 55 -1.59 3.60 9.79
CA ARG A 55 -2.27 2.32 10.06
C ARG A 55 -3.80 2.48 10.04
N ILE A 56 -4.32 3.44 10.80
CA ILE A 56 -5.76 3.73 10.87
C ILE A 56 -6.31 4.11 9.49
N GLY A 57 -5.59 4.96 8.74
CA GLY A 57 -6.00 5.36 7.40
C GLY A 57 -6.01 4.22 6.39
N PHE A 58 -5.05 3.30 6.49
CA PHE A 58 -4.98 2.10 5.66
C PHE A 58 -6.20 1.21 5.89
N HIS A 59 -6.46 0.83 7.14
CA HIS A 59 -7.58 -0.04 7.50
C HIS A 59 -8.94 0.57 7.13
N ALA A 60 -9.12 1.88 7.37
CA ALA A 60 -10.40 2.54 7.11
C ALA A 60 -10.69 2.78 5.63
N ARG A 61 -9.65 3.01 4.79
CA ARG A 61 -9.83 3.51 3.41
C ARG A 61 -9.27 2.60 2.33
N LEU A 62 -8.12 1.97 2.55
CA LEU A 62 -7.39 1.26 1.51
C LEU A 62 -7.61 -0.25 1.55
N ALA A 63 -7.53 -0.85 2.74
CA ALA A 63 -7.74 -2.27 2.93
C ALA A 63 -9.08 -2.77 2.34
N PRO A 64 -10.23 -2.06 2.50
CA PRO A 64 -11.51 -2.49 1.94
C PRO A 64 -11.56 -2.47 0.41
N GLN A 65 -10.62 -1.80 -0.26
CA GLN A 65 -10.56 -1.76 -1.72
C GLN A 65 -9.87 -2.99 -2.31
N LEU A 66 -9.06 -3.70 -1.51
CA LEU A 66 -8.30 -4.86 -1.98
C LEU A 66 -9.25 -5.97 -2.45
N PRO A 67 -8.82 -6.78 -3.43
CA PRO A 67 -9.62 -7.92 -3.85
C PRO A 67 -9.83 -8.87 -2.67
N ASN A 68 -11.07 -9.36 -2.53
CA ASN A 68 -11.34 -10.52 -1.69
C ASN A 68 -10.81 -11.75 -2.45
N GLU A 69 -9.85 -12.46 -1.86
CA GLU A 69 -9.46 -13.80 -2.33
C GLU A 69 -10.49 -14.84 -1.88
#